data_AF-A0A1S9BRW5-F1
#
_entry.id   AF-A0A1S9BRW5-F1
#
_cell.length_a   1.000
_cell.length_b   1.000
_cell.length_c   1.000
_cell.angle_alpha   90.00
_cell.angle_beta   90.00
_cell.angle_gamma   90.00
#
_symmetry.space_group_name_H-M   'P 1'
#
loop_
_entity.id
_entity.type
_entity.pdbx_description
1 polymer ?
#
loop_
_entity_poly.entity_id
_entity_poly.type
_entity_poly.pdbx_seq_one_letter_code
_entity_poly.pdbx_strand_id
1 'polypeptide(L)'
;MTKKINSNCAMNEGETKTYITLEHAYSYGLSIQGGRYLTDEEKKRCNPECRDYMMVGMGEHINLEYVTWADCPNREPDGEFRGCGNSVWIITKAEKDKYLALEAQRKKAAKEKKIAQEIQDLERKMEIAKKNGIASTKAEANRIMKDWNDIYNEGGYGYVPYTYCQDEYDYMAKKLLELKAIIEEK
;
A
#
# COMPACT_ATOMS: atom_id res chain seq x y z
N MET A 1 37.46 -6.71 6.30
CA MET A 1 36.77 -6.81 7.60
C MET A 1 35.65 -7.84 7.47
N THR A 2 35.79 -9.00 8.11
CA THR A 2 34.83 -10.10 8.00
C THR A 2 33.61 -9.78 8.87
N LYS A 3 32.48 -9.38 8.25
CA LYS A 3 31.21 -9.16 8.97
C LYS A 3 30.77 -10.50 9.56
N LYS A 4 30.63 -10.57 10.88
CA LYS A 4 30.06 -11.75 11.58
C LYS A 4 28.57 -11.82 11.27
N ILE A 5 28.18 -12.72 10.35
CA ILE A 5 26.78 -13.03 10.09
C ILE A 5 26.24 -13.80 11.29
N ASN A 6 25.19 -13.27 11.91
CA ASN A 6 24.55 -13.84 13.10
C ASN A 6 23.98 -15.24 12.77
N SER A 7 24.44 -16.28 13.46
CA SER A 7 24.16 -17.70 13.13
C SER A 7 22.69 -18.10 13.28
N ASN A 8 21.86 -17.27 13.93
CA ASN A 8 20.46 -17.57 14.26
C ASN A 8 19.46 -17.31 13.12
N CYS A 9 19.92 -16.89 11.93
CA CYS A 9 19.03 -16.56 10.79
C CYS A 9 19.09 -17.59 9.65
N ALA A 10 19.81 -18.69 9.85
CA ALA A 10 20.16 -19.62 8.79
C ALA A 10 19.27 -20.87 8.80
N MET A 11 18.69 -21.20 7.65
CA MET A 11 18.08 -22.52 7.40
C MET A 11 19.05 -23.30 6.50
N ASN A 12 19.39 -24.53 6.90
CA ASN A 12 20.31 -25.36 6.13
C ASN A 12 19.51 -26.39 5.34
N GLU A 13 19.48 -26.27 4.01
CA GLU A 13 19.08 -27.33 3.08
C GLU A 13 20.27 -27.61 2.15
N GLY A 14 21.01 -28.70 2.43
CA GLY A 14 22.23 -29.07 1.69
C GLY A 14 23.45 -28.18 1.96
N GLU A 15 24.34 -28.02 0.98
CA GLU A 15 25.60 -27.23 1.06
C GLU A 15 25.39 -25.70 1.03
N THR A 16 24.15 -25.22 0.83
CA THR A 16 23.88 -23.79 0.62
C THR A 16 23.08 -23.21 1.78
N LYS A 17 23.70 -22.27 2.49
CA LYS A 17 23.07 -21.56 3.61
C LYS A 17 22.04 -20.54 3.09
N THR A 18 20.78 -20.69 3.50
CA THR A 18 19.71 -19.76 3.16
C THR A 18 19.35 -18.87 4.34
N TYR A 19 18.85 -17.68 4.05
CA TYR A 19 18.51 -16.64 5.00
C TYR A 19 17.09 -16.13 4.76
N ILE A 20 16.42 -15.69 5.82
CA ILE A 20 15.26 -14.82 5.68
C ILE A 20 15.80 -13.41 5.43
N THR A 21 15.28 -12.75 4.40
CA THR A 21 15.73 -11.42 4.02
C THR A 21 14.58 -10.43 3.94
N LEU A 22 14.86 -9.19 4.30
CA LEU A 22 14.06 -8.02 3.98
C LEU A 22 14.74 -7.32 2.81
N GLU A 23 14.04 -7.17 1.71
CA GLU A 23 14.46 -6.37 0.56
C GLU A 23 13.71 -5.05 0.58
N HIS A 24 14.42 -3.96 0.31
CA HIS A 24 13.83 -2.70 -0.09
C HIS A 24 14.32 -2.35 -1.49
N ALA A 25 13.40 -2.22 -2.43
CA ALA A 25 13.69 -1.71 -3.77
C ALA A 25 12.90 -0.43 -4.02
N TYR A 26 13.56 0.57 -4.59
CA TYR A 26 12.93 1.87 -4.85
C TYR A 26 11.71 1.75 -5.79
N SER A 27 11.71 0.77 -6.70
CA SER A 27 10.66 0.58 -7.71
C SER A 27 9.40 -0.12 -7.22
N TYR A 28 9.46 -0.95 -6.18
CA TYR A 28 8.33 -1.80 -5.77
C TYR A 28 8.18 -1.97 -4.25
N GLY A 29 8.96 -1.23 -3.45
CA GLY A 29 8.78 -1.19 -2.00
C GLY A 29 9.51 -2.30 -1.26
N LEU A 30 8.94 -2.74 -0.14
CA LEU A 30 9.55 -3.73 0.73
C LEU A 30 8.96 -5.13 0.51
N SER A 31 9.82 -6.13 0.55
CA SER A 31 9.43 -7.54 0.48
C SER A 31 10.22 -8.39 1.48
N ILE A 32 9.62 -9.48 1.95
CA ILE A 32 10.32 -10.53 2.68
C ILE A 32 10.42 -11.76 1.79
N GLN A 33 11.63 -12.25 1.58
CA GLN A 33 11.88 -13.45 0.79
C GLN A 33 13.06 -14.26 1.35
N GLY A 34 13.15 -15.52 0.92
CA GLY A 34 14.35 -16.31 1.12
C GLY A 34 15.50 -15.78 0.26
N GLY A 35 16.71 -15.74 0.79
CA GLY A 35 17.89 -15.28 0.07
C GLY A 35 19.12 -16.12 0.39
N ARG A 36 20.07 -16.18 -0.55
CA ARG A 36 21.40 -16.77 -0.34
C ARG A 36 22.46 -15.95 -1.03
N TYR A 37 23.70 -16.04 -0.56
CA TYR A 37 24.84 -15.50 -1.30
C TYR A 37 25.13 -16.33 -2.55
N LEU A 38 25.88 -15.74 -3.49
CA LEU A 38 26.40 -16.45 -4.65
C LEU A 38 27.33 -17.59 -4.24
N THR A 39 27.24 -18.71 -4.94
CA THR A 39 28.23 -19.81 -4.84
C THR A 39 29.55 -19.40 -5.49
N ASP A 40 30.64 -20.10 -5.17
CA ASP A 40 31.95 -19.82 -5.76
C ASP A 40 31.96 -19.95 -7.29
N GLU A 41 31.13 -20.85 -7.84
CA GLU A 41 30.96 -20.98 -9.28
C GLU A 41 30.19 -19.80 -9.88
N GLU A 42 29.12 -19.35 -9.23
CA GLU A 42 28.35 -18.17 -9.68
C GLU A 42 29.18 -16.88 -9.61
N LYS A 43 30.05 -16.76 -8.62
CA LYS A 43 30.98 -15.62 -8.44
C LYS A 43 31.96 -15.45 -9.59
N LYS A 44 32.32 -16.52 -10.31
CA LYS A 44 33.24 -16.46 -11.48
C LYS A 44 32.65 -15.67 -12.65
N ARG A 45 31.32 -15.52 -12.70
CA ARG A 45 30.58 -14.81 -13.77
C ARG A 45 30.13 -13.40 -13.37
N CYS A 46 30.57 -12.91 -12.20
CA CYS A 46 30.17 -11.63 -11.65
C CYS A 46 31.32 -10.63 -11.63
N ASN A 47 30.99 -9.35 -11.62
CA ASN A 47 31.97 -8.28 -11.36
C ASN A 47 32.66 -8.55 -9.99
N PRO A 48 34.00 -8.63 -9.95
CA PRO A 48 34.77 -8.81 -8.71
C PRO A 48 34.42 -7.82 -7.59
N GLU A 49 34.00 -6.61 -7.93
CA GLU A 49 33.70 -5.55 -6.97
C GLU A 49 32.41 -5.80 -6.18
N CYS A 50 31.45 -6.56 -6.73
CA CYS A 50 30.16 -6.79 -6.09
C CYS A 50 29.86 -8.23 -5.70
N ARG A 51 30.56 -9.21 -6.28
CA ARG A 51 30.24 -10.64 -6.15
C ARG A 51 30.18 -11.19 -4.71
N ASP A 52 30.86 -10.55 -3.76
CA ASP A 52 30.91 -11.00 -2.37
C ASP A 52 29.75 -10.45 -1.50
N TYR A 53 29.03 -9.43 -1.99
CA TYR A 53 27.83 -8.91 -1.33
C TYR A 53 26.53 -9.27 -2.07
N MET A 54 26.60 -9.72 -3.33
CA MET A 54 25.44 -10.10 -4.12
C MET A 54 24.72 -11.34 -3.58
N MET A 55 23.39 -11.28 -3.61
CA MET A 55 22.49 -12.35 -3.20
C MET A 55 21.57 -12.79 -4.35
N VAL A 56 20.99 -13.98 -4.21
CA VAL A 56 19.95 -14.55 -5.07
C VAL A 56 18.69 -14.76 -4.23
N GLY A 57 17.57 -14.21 -4.69
CA GLY A 57 16.25 -14.44 -4.11
C GLY A 57 15.76 -15.85 -4.45
N MET A 58 15.13 -16.51 -3.47
CA MET A 58 14.69 -17.91 -3.57
C MET A 58 13.23 -18.05 -3.99
N GLY A 59 12.67 -17.04 -4.66
CA GLY A 59 11.38 -17.10 -5.35
C GLY A 59 10.23 -16.42 -4.60
N GLU A 60 9.67 -17.10 -3.60
CA GLU A 60 8.48 -16.59 -2.92
C GLU A 60 8.78 -15.32 -2.11
N HIS A 61 8.01 -14.27 -2.42
CA HIS A 61 8.09 -12.96 -1.78
C HIS A 61 6.76 -12.62 -1.10
N ILE A 62 6.87 -12.08 0.11
CA ILE A 62 5.77 -11.46 0.84
C ILE A 62 5.95 -9.95 0.74
N ASN A 63 5.13 -9.30 -0.07
CA ASN A 63 5.15 -7.85 -0.19
C ASN A 63 4.58 -7.20 1.07
N LEU A 64 5.23 -6.13 1.53
CA LEU A 64 4.80 -5.32 2.66
C LEU A 64 4.34 -3.96 2.12
N GLU A 65 3.04 -3.79 1.92
CA GLU A 65 2.45 -2.60 1.29
C GLU A 65 2.33 -1.43 2.25
N TYR A 66 2.25 -1.70 3.57
CA TYR A 66 2.04 -0.70 4.62
C TYR A 66 3.27 -0.50 5.52
N VAL A 67 4.33 -1.27 5.29
CA VAL A 67 5.67 -1.01 5.82
C VAL A 67 6.44 -0.14 4.83
N THR A 68 7.22 0.81 5.34
CA THR A 68 7.89 1.83 4.53
C THR A 68 9.40 1.77 4.72
N TRP A 69 10.13 2.53 3.90
CA TRP A 69 11.59 2.67 4.03
C TRP A 69 12.03 3.14 5.43
N ALA A 70 11.18 3.89 6.14
CA ALA A 70 11.47 4.38 7.49
C ALA A 70 11.48 3.26 8.55
N ASP A 71 10.91 2.10 8.21
CA ASP A 71 10.90 0.92 9.08
C ASP A 71 12.08 -0.02 8.83
N CYS A 72 12.92 0.27 7.81
CA CYS A 72 14.09 -0.54 7.52
C CYS A 72 15.09 -0.54 8.69
N PRO A 73 15.90 -1.60 8.84
CA PRO A 73 16.92 -1.66 9.87
C PRO A 73 17.87 -0.45 9.81
N ASN A 74 18.14 0.17 10.96
CA ASN A 74 19.10 1.26 11.07
C ASN A 74 20.54 0.73 11.08
N ARG A 75 20.95 0.07 9.99
CA ARG A 75 22.28 -0.49 9.76
C ARG A 75 22.52 -0.71 8.27
N GLU A 76 23.78 -0.83 7.89
CA GLU A 76 24.17 -1.18 6.53
C GLU A 76 23.48 -2.47 6.04
N PRO A 77 23.09 -2.53 4.76
CA PRO A 77 22.61 -3.75 4.13
C PRO A 77 23.64 -4.89 4.21
N ASP A 78 23.11 -6.11 4.23
CA ASP A 78 23.91 -7.35 4.16
C ASP A 78 24.23 -7.76 2.72
N GLY A 79 23.49 -7.21 1.75
CA GLY A 79 23.72 -7.44 0.34
C GLY A 79 22.70 -6.72 -0.55
N GLU A 80 22.68 -7.12 -1.82
CA GLU A 80 21.71 -6.69 -2.83
C GLU A 80 21.28 -7.90 -3.66
N PHE A 81 20.03 -7.95 -4.10
CA PHE A 81 19.58 -8.89 -5.11
C PHE A 81 19.96 -8.40 -6.52
N ARG A 82 20.08 -9.34 -7.46
CA ARG A 82 20.36 -9.00 -8.86
C ARG A 82 19.21 -8.20 -9.47
N GLY A 83 19.55 -7.03 -10.00
CA GLY A 83 18.60 -6.17 -10.71
C GLY A 83 17.88 -5.20 -9.76
N CYS A 84 17.67 -3.98 -10.23
CA CYS A 84 17.02 -2.86 -9.54
C CYS A 84 17.76 -2.45 -8.25
N GLY A 85 18.36 -1.24 -8.20
CA GLY A 85 19.07 -0.74 -7.02
C GLY A 85 18.26 -0.92 -5.73
N ASN A 86 18.61 -1.97 -4.98
CA ASN A 86 17.89 -2.47 -3.82
C ASN A 86 18.85 -2.58 -2.65
N SER A 87 18.30 -2.79 -1.46
CA SER A 87 19.05 -3.05 -0.25
C SER A 87 18.44 -4.26 0.43
N VAL A 88 19.29 -5.23 0.79
CA VAL A 88 18.86 -6.49 1.40
C VAL A 88 19.47 -6.62 2.79
N TRP A 89 18.63 -6.88 3.77
CA TRP A 89 19.03 -7.20 5.15
C TRP A 89 18.65 -8.65 5.47
N ILE A 90 19.59 -9.41 6.01
CA ILE A 90 19.31 -10.70 6.64
C ILE A 90 18.61 -10.41 7.97
N ILE A 91 17.42 -10.98 8.13
CA ILE A 91 16.59 -10.81 9.32
C ILE A 91 16.37 -12.14 10.02
N THR A 92 16.15 -12.06 11.32
CA THR A 92 15.72 -13.20 12.15
C THR A 92 14.25 -13.52 11.89
N LYS A 93 13.81 -14.72 12.32
CA LYS A 93 12.39 -15.07 12.35
C LYS A 93 11.57 -14.09 13.20
N ALA A 94 12.11 -13.66 14.34
CA ALA A 94 11.43 -12.70 15.21
C ALA A 94 11.26 -11.32 14.54
N GLU A 95 12.23 -10.87 13.76
CA GLU A 95 12.12 -9.64 12.96
C GLU A 95 11.12 -9.80 11.82
N LYS A 96 11.11 -10.94 11.13
CA LYS A 96 10.06 -11.26 10.14
C LYS A 96 8.67 -11.14 10.77
N ASP A 97 8.45 -11.77 11.92
CA ASP A 97 7.15 -11.73 12.61
C ASP A 97 6.77 -10.30 13.03
N LYS A 98 7.73 -9.46 13.43
CA LYS A 98 7.50 -8.03 13.70
C LYS A 98 7.03 -7.27 12.46
N TYR A 99 7.67 -7.47 11.30
CA TYR A 99 7.24 -6.82 10.06
C TYR A 99 5.85 -7.26 9.63
N LEU A 100 5.54 -8.55 9.73
CA LEU A 100 4.20 -9.07 9.41
C LEU A 100 3.13 -8.52 10.37
N ALA A 101 3.43 -8.39 11.66
CA ALA A 101 2.54 -7.78 12.62
C ALA A 101 2.31 -6.28 12.33
N LEU A 102 3.38 -5.55 12.00
CA LEU A 102 3.31 -4.13 11.64
C LEU A 102 2.48 -3.90 10.37
N GLU A 103 2.70 -4.72 9.34
CA GLU A 103 1.94 -4.72 8.10
C GLU A 103 0.44 -4.93 8.38
N ALA A 104 0.09 -5.95 9.17
CA ALA A 104 -1.29 -6.23 9.54
C ALA A 104 -1.92 -5.08 10.33
N GLN A 105 -1.19 -4.53 11.30
CA GLN A 105 -1.64 -3.40 12.12
C GLN A 105 -1.92 -2.17 11.25
N ARG A 106 -1.01 -1.80 10.36
CA ARG A 106 -1.16 -0.62 9.52
C ARG A 106 -2.20 -0.82 8.42
N LYS A 107 -2.32 -2.02 7.86
CA LYS A 107 -3.40 -2.37 6.92
C LYS A 107 -4.77 -2.20 7.58
N LYS A 108 -4.92 -2.64 8.84
CA LYS A 108 -6.16 -2.42 9.62
C LYS A 108 -6.42 -0.93 9.83
N ALA A 109 -5.43 -0.17 10.29
CA ALA A 109 -5.55 1.27 10.52
C ALA A 109 -5.86 2.05 9.23
N ALA A 110 -5.25 1.69 8.11
CA ALA A 110 -5.51 2.30 6.80
C ALA A 110 -6.94 2.01 6.32
N LYS A 111 -7.43 0.79 6.49
CA LYS A 111 -8.83 0.43 6.20
C LYS A 111 -9.81 1.23 7.06
N GLU A 112 -9.52 1.37 8.35
CA GLU A 112 -10.33 2.18 9.29
C GLU A 112 -10.37 3.65 8.89
N LYS A 113 -9.21 4.23 8.59
CA LYS A 113 -9.11 5.60 8.11
C LYS A 113 -9.88 5.80 6.81
N LYS A 114 -9.79 4.86 5.87
CA LYS A 114 -10.52 4.93 4.60
C LYS A 114 -12.04 4.91 4.80
N ILE A 115 -12.54 4.01 5.66
CA ILE A 115 -13.97 3.93 6.00
C ILE A 115 -14.44 5.23 6.66
N ALA A 116 -13.68 5.74 7.64
CA ALA A 116 -14.02 6.99 8.32
C ALA A 116 -14.05 8.19 7.36
N GLN A 117 -13.10 8.28 6.43
CA GLN A 117 -13.08 9.32 5.40
C GLN A 117 -14.29 9.19 4.46
N GLU A 118 -14.63 7.97 4.03
CA GLU A 118 -15.78 7.73 3.16
C GLU A 118 -17.10 8.08 3.83
N ILE A 119 -17.25 7.80 5.12
CA ILE A 119 -18.39 8.25 5.94
C ILE A 119 -18.49 9.78 5.95
N GLN A 120 -17.39 10.47 6.28
CA GLN A 120 -17.37 11.95 6.31
C GLN A 120 -17.71 12.56 4.94
N ASP A 121 -17.19 11.97 3.87
CA ASP A 121 -17.46 12.42 2.50
C ASP A 121 -18.93 12.21 2.13
N LEU A 122 -19.53 11.06 2.49
CA LEU A 122 -20.95 10.79 2.27
C LEU A 122 -21.84 11.74 3.06
N GLU A 123 -21.56 11.95 4.35
CA GLU A 123 -22.30 12.89 5.19
C GLU A 123 -22.24 14.31 4.61
N ARG A 124 -21.05 14.76 4.20
CA ARG A 124 -20.88 16.07 3.54
C ARG A 124 -21.70 16.17 2.25
N LYS A 125 -21.68 15.15 1.39
CA LYS A 125 -22.45 15.14 0.13
C LYS A 125 -23.95 15.16 0.40
N MET A 126 -24.42 14.40 1.39
CA MET A 126 -25.83 14.38 1.77
C MET A 126 -26.30 15.73 2.35
N GLU A 127 -25.48 16.42 3.14
CA GLU A 127 -25.80 17.76 3.64
C GLU A 127 -25.86 18.79 2.50
N ILE A 128 -24.94 18.71 1.53
CA ILE A 128 -25.00 19.53 0.30
C ILE A 128 -26.28 19.23 -0.49
N ALA A 129 -26.64 17.96 -0.65
CA ALA A 129 -27.85 17.54 -1.34
C ALA A 129 -29.11 18.12 -0.68
N LYS A 130 -29.22 18.06 0.66
CA LYS A 130 -30.33 18.68 1.40
C LYS A 130 -30.38 20.19 1.22
N LYS A 131 -29.22 20.87 1.27
CA LYS A 131 -29.13 22.33 1.14
C LYS A 131 -29.51 22.82 -0.26
N ASN A 132 -29.08 22.13 -1.29
CA ASN A 132 -29.31 22.53 -2.68
C ASN A 132 -30.67 22.04 -3.22
N GLY A 133 -31.38 21.19 -2.46
CA GLY A 133 -32.55 20.48 -2.93
C GLY A 133 -32.17 19.19 -3.66
N ILE A 134 -33.01 18.18 -3.48
CA ILE A 134 -32.85 16.86 -4.11
C ILE A 134 -33.85 16.79 -5.26
N ALA A 135 -33.36 16.52 -6.47
CA ALA A 135 -34.22 16.34 -7.63
C ALA A 135 -34.92 14.97 -7.56
N SER A 136 -36.14 14.87 -8.08
CA SER A 136 -36.89 13.60 -8.07
C SER A 136 -36.24 12.55 -8.96
N THR A 137 -35.62 12.98 -10.07
CA THR A 137 -34.99 12.09 -11.05
C THR A 137 -33.63 12.63 -11.51
N LYS A 138 -32.81 11.75 -12.09
CA LYS A 138 -31.53 12.13 -12.70
C LYS A 138 -31.69 13.12 -13.86
N ALA A 139 -32.76 12.97 -14.65
CA ALA A 139 -33.07 13.88 -15.74
C ALA A 139 -33.39 15.29 -15.22
N GLU A 140 -34.14 15.39 -14.13
CA GLU A 140 -34.44 16.65 -13.46
C GLU A 140 -33.17 17.29 -12.87
N ALA A 141 -32.32 16.53 -12.19
CA ALA A 141 -31.03 17.01 -11.68
C ALA A 141 -30.16 17.61 -12.79
N ASN A 142 -30.03 16.92 -13.93
CA ASN A 142 -29.29 17.41 -15.08
C ASN A 142 -29.88 18.69 -15.66
N ARG A 143 -31.22 18.81 -15.69
CA ARG A 143 -31.89 20.03 -16.13
C ARG A 143 -31.58 21.20 -15.18
N ILE A 144 -31.68 21.00 -13.87
CA ILE A 144 -31.35 22.03 -12.87
C ILE A 144 -29.90 22.52 -13.03
N MET A 145 -28.95 21.59 -13.19
CA MET A 145 -27.54 21.94 -13.41
C MET A 145 -27.32 22.68 -14.73
N LYS A 146 -28.02 22.29 -15.80
CA LYS A 146 -27.96 22.98 -17.08
C LYS A 146 -28.53 24.39 -16.97
N ASP A 147 -29.71 24.53 -16.38
CA ASP A 147 -30.39 25.82 -16.19
C ASP A 147 -29.50 26.76 -15.36
N TRP A 148 -28.83 26.25 -14.33
CA TRP A 148 -27.82 27.00 -13.59
C TRP A 148 -26.70 27.48 -14.52
N ASN A 149 -26.09 26.58 -15.29
CA ASN A 149 -24.99 26.92 -16.19
C ASN A 149 -25.39 27.96 -17.23
N ASP A 150 -26.59 27.85 -17.77
CA ASP A 150 -27.14 28.79 -18.74
C ASP A 150 -27.35 30.18 -18.10
N ILE A 151 -27.86 30.25 -16.86
CA ILE A 151 -28.16 31.51 -16.16
C ILE A 151 -26.89 32.22 -15.70
N TYR A 152 -25.96 31.49 -15.10
CA TYR A 152 -24.85 32.11 -14.36
C TYR A 152 -23.51 32.03 -15.08
N ASN A 153 -23.34 31.08 -16.02
CA ASN A 153 -22.14 30.99 -16.87
C ASN A 153 -22.43 31.29 -18.34
N GLU A 154 -23.65 31.76 -18.67
CA GLU A 154 -24.09 32.02 -20.05
C GLU A 154 -23.92 30.79 -20.97
N GLY A 155 -23.99 29.58 -20.41
CA GLY A 155 -23.72 28.34 -21.12
C GLY A 155 -22.24 28.06 -21.43
N GLY A 156 -21.33 28.93 -21.00
CA GLY A 156 -19.88 28.84 -21.15
C GLY A 156 -19.20 27.99 -20.07
N TYR A 157 -17.94 28.30 -19.81
CA TYR A 157 -17.14 27.60 -18.81
C TYR A 157 -17.20 28.32 -17.47
N GLY A 158 -17.73 27.64 -16.46
CA GLY A 158 -17.74 28.14 -15.08
C GLY A 158 -18.14 27.05 -14.09
N TYR A 159 -18.18 27.41 -12.81
CA TYR A 159 -18.61 26.49 -11.76
C TYR A 159 -20.10 26.18 -11.92
N VAL A 160 -20.50 24.92 -11.76
CA VAL A 160 -21.91 24.50 -11.71
C VAL A 160 -22.08 23.65 -10.44
N PRO A 161 -22.94 24.05 -9.48
CA PRO A 161 -23.21 23.23 -8.31
C PRO A 161 -23.81 21.90 -8.72
N TYR A 162 -23.28 20.81 -8.17
CA TYR A 162 -23.86 19.49 -8.41
C TYR A 162 -25.22 19.39 -7.71
N THR A 163 -26.22 18.93 -8.46
CA THR A 163 -27.56 18.61 -7.94
C THR A 163 -27.72 17.10 -7.92
N TYR A 164 -28.02 16.55 -6.75
CA TYR A 164 -28.24 15.11 -6.57
C TYR A 164 -29.69 14.74 -6.89
N CYS A 165 -29.92 13.55 -7.45
CA CYS A 165 -31.26 12.99 -7.53
C CYS A 165 -31.59 12.06 -6.36
N GLN A 166 -32.87 11.70 -6.22
CA GLN A 166 -33.34 10.81 -5.15
C GLN A 166 -32.61 9.46 -5.12
N ASP A 167 -32.39 8.82 -6.28
CA ASP A 167 -31.68 7.54 -6.37
C ASP A 167 -30.24 7.63 -5.82
N GLU A 168 -29.54 8.72 -6.14
CA GLU A 168 -28.17 8.96 -5.65
C GLU A 168 -28.17 9.21 -4.14
N TYR A 169 -29.14 9.97 -3.65
CA TYR A 169 -29.32 10.22 -2.23
C TYR A 169 -29.61 8.94 -1.44
N ASP A 170 -30.52 8.10 -1.94
CA ASP A 170 -30.87 6.82 -1.33
C ASP A 170 -29.70 5.85 -1.34
N TYR A 171 -28.93 5.82 -2.43
CA TYR A 171 -27.68 5.06 -2.49
C TYR A 171 -26.67 5.54 -1.43
N MET A 172 -26.46 6.85 -1.31
CA MET A 172 -25.56 7.41 -0.30
C MET A 172 -26.03 7.07 1.12
N ALA A 173 -27.33 7.17 1.40
CA ALA A 173 -27.92 6.84 2.69
C ALA A 173 -27.72 5.35 3.04
N LYS A 174 -27.99 4.46 2.09
CA LYS A 174 -27.76 3.02 2.25
C LYS A 174 -26.28 2.72 2.51
N LYS A 175 -25.40 3.29 1.70
CA LYS A 175 -23.95 3.07 1.83
C LYS A 175 -23.42 3.58 3.17
N LEU A 176 -23.90 4.74 3.62
CA LEU A 176 -23.54 5.31 4.91
C LEU A 176 -23.95 4.38 6.06
N LEU A 177 -25.14 3.80 6.01
CA LEU A 177 -25.61 2.82 7.01
C LEU A 177 -24.72 1.57 7.04
N GLU A 178 -24.40 1.01 5.88
CA GLU A 178 -23.50 -0.15 5.75
C GLU A 178 -22.11 0.14 6.36
N LEU A 179 -21.54 1.32 6.08
CA LEU A 179 -20.21 1.69 6.58
C LEU A 179 -20.21 1.96 8.09
N LYS A 180 -21.30 2.54 8.64
CA LYS A 180 -21.44 2.75 10.09
C LYS A 180 -21.57 1.44 10.85
N ALA A 181 -22.33 0.48 10.32
CA ALA A 181 -22.43 -0.87 10.89
C ALA A 181 -21.05 -1.57 11.00
N ILE A 182 -20.20 -1.43 9.98
CA ILE A 182 -18.83 -1.98 9.99
C ILE A 182 -17.95 -1.38 11.12
N ILE A 183 -18.23 -0.15 11.56
CA ILE A 183 -17.53 0.48 12.68
C ILE A 183 -18.12 0.00 14.02
N GLU A 184 -19.44 -0.10 14.12
CA GLU A 184 -20.14 -0.49 15.35
C GLU A 184 -19.93 -1.96 15.74
N GLU A 185 -19.68 -2.84 14.77
CA GLU A 185 -19.37 -4.26 14.99
C GLU A 185 -17.92 -4.53 15.48
N LYS A 186 -17.12 -3.49 15.71
CA LYS A 186 -15.71 -3.59 16.17
C LYS A 186 -15.55 -3.34 17.66
#